data_AF-E1YLL8-F1
#
_entry.id   AF-E1YLL8-F1
#
_cell.length_a   1.000
_cell.length_b   1.000
_cell.length_c   1.000
_cell.angle_alpha   90.00
_cell.angle_beta   90.00
_cell.angle_gamma   90.00
#
_symmetry.space_group_name_H-M   'P 1'
#
loop_
_entity.id
_entity.type
_entity.pdbx_description
1 polymer ?
#
loop_
_entity_poly.entity_id
_entity_poly.type
_entity_poly.pdbx_seq_one_letter_code
_entity_poly.pdbx_strand_id
1 'polypeptide(L)'
;MLSDSDAAVRSLAAEIPGSFILAGMNSDTRSIKPLIKALNDENANVRSAAALSLGRITEYLGSEAAGWPVEPPRTALKDDDPSVRAAAQKALSMMR
;
A
#
# COMPACT_ATOMS: atom_id res chain seq x y z
N MET A 1 -11.10 -7.17 4.49
CA MET A 1 -11.10 -5.69 4.41
C MET A 1 -10.51 -5.17 3.09
N LEU A 2 -9.25 -5.42 2.74
CA LEU A 2 -8.76 -5.02 1.39
C LEU A 2 -9.23 -5.96 0.26
N SER A 3 -9.51 -7.22 0.58
CA SER A 3 -10.08 -8.21 -0.35
C SER A 3 -11.61 -8.22 -0.36
N ASP A 4 -12.24 -7.18 0.17
CA ASP A 4 -13.70 -7.09 0.25
C ASP A 4 -14.30 -6.73 -1.12
N SER A 5 -15.43 -7.34 -1.46
CA SER A 5 -16.11 -7.11 -2.75
C SER A 5 -16.70 -5.71 -2.85
N ASP A 6 -16.98 -5.06 -1.72
CA ASP A 6 -17.56 -3.72 -1.67
C ASP A 6 -16.48 -2.63 -1.73
N ALA A 7 -16.57 -1.74 -2.73
CA ALA A 7 -15.60 -0.68 -2.97
C ALA A 7 -15.56 0.38 -1.85
N ALA A 8 -16.69 0.64 -1.18
CA ALA A 8 -16.74 1.56 -0.05
C ALA A 8 -16.03 0.96 1.18
N VAL A 9 -16.17 -0.36 1.39
CA VAL A 9 -15.44 -1.09 2.45
C VAL A 9 -13.93 -1.15 2.14
N ARG A 10 -13.54 -1.31 0.87
CA ARG A 10 -12.13 -1.22 0.44
C ARG A 10 -11.58 0.20 0.65
N SER A 11 -12.34 1.24 0.32
CA SER A 11 -11.94 2.65 0.45
C SER A 11 -11.87 3.09 1.92
N LEU A 12 -12.77 2.59 2.77
CA LEU A 12 -12.71 2.87 4.21
C LEU A 12 -11.45 2.26 4.81
N ALA A 13 -11.08 1.02 4.44
CA ALA A 13 -9.83 0.39 4.85
C ALA A 13 -8.58 1.15 4.35
N ALA A 14 -8.72 1.91 3.26
CA ALA A 14 -7.69 2.76 2.67
C ALA A 14 -7.54 4.13 3.36
N GLU A 15 -8.64 4.69 3.88
CA GLU A 15 -8.66 5.94 4.66
C GLU A 15 -8.20 5.76 6.11
N ILE A 16 -8.29 4.54 6.64
CA ILE A 16 -7.73 4.21 7.95
C ILE A 16 -6.21 4.46 7.90
N PRO A 17 -5.63 5.22 8.87
CA PRO A 17 -4.19 5.40 8.95
C PRO A 17 -3.50 4.03 8.90
N GLY A 18 -2.53 3.83 8.01
CA GLY A 18 -1.88 2.52 7.85
C GLY A 18 -1.30 1.93 9.14
N SER A 19 -1.06 2.75 10.18
CA SER A 19 -0.73 2.31 11.55
C SER A 19 -1.83 1.48 12.23
N PHE A 20 -3.09 1.69 11.89
CA PHE A 20 -4.23 0.92 12.39
C PHE A 20 -4.44 -0.38 11.60
N ILE A 21 -4.17 -0.38 10.30
CA ILE A 21 -4.10 -1.61 9.49
C ILE A 21 -2.95 -2.50 10.01
N LEU A 22 -1.80 -1.89 10.34
CA LEU A 22 -0.64 -2.54 10.97
C LEU A 22 -0.96 -3.13 12.36
N ALA A 23 -1.84 -2.50 13.14
CA ALA A 23 -2.20 -3.00 14.47
C ALA A 23 -3.02 -4.30 14.45
N GLY A 24 -3.68 -4.61 13.32
CA GLY A 24 -4.42 -5.87 13.12
C GLY A 24 -3.75 -6.87 12.17
N MET A 25 -2.83 -6.40 11.31
CA MET A 25 -2.05 -7.25 10.43
C MET A 25 -0.71 -7.53 11.10
N ASN A 26 -0.60 -8.72 11.71
CA ASN A 26 0.69 -9.29 12.08
C ASN A 26 1.68 -9.00 10.93
N SER A 27 2.84 -8.44 11.27
CA SER A 27 3.92 -7.92 10.39
C SER A 27 4.58 -9.01 9.52
N ASP A 28 3.81 -9.99 9.12
CA ASP A 28 4.18 -11.14 8.37
C ASP A 28 4.11 -10.80 6.89
N THR A 29 5.15 -11.20 6.17
CA THR A 29 5.33 -11.17 4.70
C THR A 29 4.09 -11.56 3.89
N ARG A 30 3.13 -12.25 4.49
CA ARG A 30 1.79 -12.57 3.96
C ARG A 30 0.94 -11.34 3.58
N SER A 31 1.18 -10.18 4.20
CA SER A 31 0.43 -8.94 3.94
C SER A 31 0.87 -8.19 2.67
N ILE A 32 2.04 -8.53 2.12
CA ILE A 32 2.63 -7.82 0.97
C ILE A 32 1.91 -8.20 -0.33
N LYS A 33 1.67 -9.50 -0.57
CA LYS A 33 1.07 -9.97 -1.83
C LYS A 33 -0.32 -9.36 -2.09
N PRO A 34 -1.23 -9.27 -1.09
CA PRO A 34 -2.50 -8.57 -1.25
C PRO A 34 -2.34 -7.08 -1.59
N LEU A 35 -1.38 -6.40 -0.96
CA LEU A 35 -1.12 -4.98 -1.24
C LEU A 35 -0.59 -4.77 -2.66
N ILE A 36 0.32 -5.63 -3.14
CA ILE A 36 0.79 -5.59 -4.54
C ILE A 36 -0.38 -5.79 -5.51
N LYS A 37 -1.30 -6.70 -5.20
CA LYS A 37 -2.51 -6.88 -6.03
C LYS A 37 -3.39 -5.63 -6.02
N ALA A 38 -3.59 -5.02 -4.86
CA ALA A 38 -4.42 -3.82 -4.68
C ALA A 38 -3.87 -2.58 -5.41
N LEU A 39 -2.58 -2.54 -5.76
CA LEU A 39 -2.02 -1.50 -6.64
C LEU A 39 -2.61 -1.53 -8.06
N ASN A 40 -3.32 -2.59 -8.45
CA ASN A 40 -3.99 -2.71 -9.74
C ASN A 40 -5.53 -2.69 -9.60
N ASP A 41 -6.06 -2.27 -8.45
CA ASP A 41 -7.50 -2.15 -8.25
C ASP A 41 -8.08 -1.04 -9.16
N GLU A 42 -9.31 -1.23 -9.63
CA GLU A 42 -10.01 -0.24 -10.45
C GLU A 42 -10.21 1.09 -9.71
N ASN A 43 -10.30 1.06 -8.39
CA ASN A 43 -10.51 2.23 -7.55
C ASN A 43 -9.17 2.88 -7.15
N ALA A 44 -9.01 4.16 -7.52
CA ALA A 44 -7.81 4.94 -7.21
C ALA A 44 -7.54 5.10 -5.70
N ASN A 45 -8.57 5.11 -4.85
CA ASN A 45 -8.40 5.15 -3.40
C ASN A 45 -7.75 3.86 -2.89
N VAL A 46 -8.13 2.71 -3.46
CA VAL A 46 -7.55 1.41 -3.11
C VAL A 46 -6.10 1.34 -3.58
N ARG A 47 -5.81 1.78 -4.80
CA ARG A 47 -4.43 1.82 -5.33
C ARG A 47 -3.52 2.73 -4.51
N SER A 48 -3.97 3.94 -4.17
CA SER A 48 -3.17 4.90 -3.40
C SER A 48 -2.90 4.40 -1.97
N ALA A 49 -3.89 3.82 -1.30
CA ALA A 49 -3.69 3.24 0.01
C ALA A 49 -2.81 1.99 0.00
N ALA A 50 -2.88 1.17 -1.05
CA ALA A 50 -1.97 0.04 -1.22
C ALA A 50 -0.51 0.52 -1.31
N ALA A 51 -0.25 1.58 -2.10
CA ALA A 51 1.07 2.18 -2.21
C ALA A 51 1.56 2.73 -0.85
N LEU A 52 0.73 3.53 -0.16
CA LEU A 52 1.08 4.08 1.16
C LEU A 52 1.34 2.99 2.21
N SER A 53 0.53 1.94 2.20
CA SER A 53 0.67 0.84 3.16
C SER A 53 1.97 0.08 2.94
N LEU A 54 2.36 -0.18 1.68
CA LEU A 54 3.66 -0.77 1.37
C LEU A 54 4.82 0.08 1.94
N GLY A 55 4.78 1.39 1.75
CA GLY A 55 5.80 2.30 2.30
C GLY A 55 5.87 2.29 3.82
N ARG A 56 4.71 2.34 4.49
CA ARG A 56 4.62 2.30 5.96
C ARG A 56 5.11 1.00 6.56
N ILE A 57 4.85 -0.14 5.92
CA ILE A 57 5.36 -1.40 6.45
C ILE A 57 6.88 -1.47 6.29
N THR A 58 7.43 -0.95 5.18
CA THR A 58 8.89 -0.83 5.04
C THR A 58 9.49 0.08 6.12
N GLU A 59 8.88 1.24 6.39
CA GLU A 59 9.29 2.13 7.48
C GLU A 59 9.24 1.44 8.86
N TYR A 60 8.21 0.62 9.11
CA TYR A 60 8.06 -0.14 10.35
C TYR A 60 9.10 -1.27 10.49
N LEU A 61 9.40 -1.98 9.41
CA LEU A 61 10.32 -3.13 9.41
C LEU A 61 11.80 -2.74 9.27
N GLY A 62 12.10 -1.52 8.79
CA GLY A 62 13.47 -1.04 8.65
C GLY A 62 14.35 -1.97 7.82
N SER A 63 15.48 -2.41 8.37
CA SER A 63 16.43 -3.28 7.67
C SER A 63 15.87 -4.65 7.28
N GLU A 64 14.79 -5.11 7.92
CA GLU A 64 14.12 -6.37 7.56
C GLU A 64 13.34 -6.26 6.24
N ALA A 65 13.08 -5.04 5.76
CA ALA A 65 12.39 -4.80 4.50
C ALA A 65 13.33 -4.80 3.27
N ALA A 66 14.63 -5.06 3.44
CA ALA A 66 15.62 -4.98 2.36
C ALA A 66 15.34 -5.89 1.13
N GLY A 67 14.46 -6.89 1.27
CA GLY A 67 14.02 -7.76 0.17
C GLY A 67 12.64 -7.40 -0.42
N TRP A 68 12.03 -6.29 0.01
CA TRP A 68 10.67 -5.95 -0.41
C TRP A 68 10.62 -5.37 -1.83
N PRO A 69 9.58 -5.68 -2.60
CA PRO A 69 9.49 -5.23 -3.98
C PRO A 69 9.19 -3.73 -4.05
N VAL A 70 10.15 -2.97 -4.57
CA VAL A 70 10.02 -1.52 -4.83
C VAL A 70 9.42 -1.22 -6.21
N GLU A 71 9.40 -2.21 -7.11
CA GLU A 71 8.86 -2.04 -8.46
C GLU A 71 7.34 -1.78 -8.50
N PRO A 72 6.49 -2.42 -7.68
CA PRO A 72 5.06 -2.13 -7.68
C PRO A 72 4.72 -0.67 -7.29
N PRO A 73 5.32 -0.07 -6.23
CA PRO A 73 5.21 1.37 -6.02
C PRO A 73 5.80 2.20 -7.16
N ARG A 74 6.88 1.77 -7.80
CA ARG A 74 7.48 2.47 -8.95
C ARG A 74 6.54 2.52 -10.16
N THR A 75 5.78 1.47 -10.42
CA THR A 75 4.76 1.48 -11.49
C THR A 75 3.61 2.43 -11.17
N ALA A 76 3.21 2.52 -9.90
CA ALA A 76 2.14 3.42 -9.44
C ALA A 76 2.51 4.92 -9.56
N LEU A 77 3.78 5.28 -9.78
CA LEU A 77 4.17 6.65 -10.15
C LEU A 77 3.62 7.10 -11.52
N LYS A 78 3.26 6.14 -12.38
CA LYS A 78 2.71 6.39 -13.72
C LYS A 78 1.18 6.28 -13.76
N ASP A 79 0.53 6.14 -12.59
CA ASP A 79 -0.92 6.02 -12.51
C ASP A 79 -1.62 7.28 -13.03
N ASP A 80 -2.79 7.11 -13.64
CA ASP A 80 -3.61 8.22 -14.15
C ASP A 80 -4.09 9.14 -13.01
N ASP A 81 -4.33 8.58 -11.82
CA ASP A 81 -4.79 9.35 -10.66
C ASP A 81 -3.63 10.05 -9.93
N PRO A 82 -3.69 11.39 -9.75
CA PRO A 82 -2.65 12.14 -9.04
C PRO A 82 -2.39 11.70 -7.59
N SER A 83 -3.43 11.25 -6.90
CA SER A 83 -3.33 10.80 -5.50
C SER A 83 -2.56 9.50 -5.41
N VAL A 84 -2.74 8.59 -6.38
CA VAL A 84 -1.97 7.35 -6.48
C VAL A 84 -0.50 7.64 -6.74
N ARG A 85 -0.19 8.58 -7.65
CA ARG A 85 1.20 9.00 -7.91
C ARG A 85 1.86 9.59 -6.67
N ALA A 86 1.15 10.45 -5.93
CA ALA A 86 1.67 11.06 -4.69
C ALA A 86 1.91 10.01 -3.60
N ALA A 87 0.99 9.06 -3.45
CA ALA A 87 1.11 7.92 -2.54
C ALA A 87 2.34 7.06 -2.86
N ALA A 88 2.54 6.74 -4.14
CA ALA A 88 3.68 5.98 -4.63
C ALA A 88 5.02 6.70 -4.36
N GLN A 89 5.10 8.01 -4.62
CA GLN A 89 6.30 8.79 -4.33
C GLN A 89 6.64 8.83 -2.84
N LYS A 90 5.61 8.96 -1.98
CA LYS A 90 5.78 8.93 -0.53
C LYS A 90 6.26 7.56 -0.07
N ALA A 91 5.66 6.49 -0.57
CA ALA A 91 6.04 5.13 -0.23
C ALA A 91 7.50 4.84 -0.60
N LEU A 92 7.93 5.19 -1.82
CA LEU A 92 9.32 5.03 -2.25
C LEU A 92 10.31 5.86 -1.44
N SER A 93 9.87 6.99 -0.89
CA SER A 93 10.72 7.81 -0.01
C SER A 93 10.94 7.17 1.36
N MET A 94 9.98 6.35 1.82
CA MET A 94 10.08 5.55 3.04
C MET A 94 10.89 4.26 2.85
N MET A 95 11.00 3.77 1.62
CA MET A 95 11.72 2.55 1.25
C MET A 95 13.23 2.75 0.98
N ARG A 96 13.81 3.84 1.47
CA ARG A 96 15.21 4.22 1.21
C ARG A 96 16.19 3.58 2.17
#